data_AF-A0A356AT63-F1
#
_entry.id   AF-A0A356AT63-F1
#
_cell.length_a   1.000
_cell.length_b   1.000
_cell.length_c   1.000
_cell.angle_alpha   90.00
_cell.angle_beta   90.00
_cell.angle_gamma   90.00
#
_symmetry.space_group_name_H-M   'P 1'
#
loop_
_entity.id
_entity.type
_entity.pdbx_description
1 polymer ?
#
loop_
_entity_poly.entity_id
_entity_poly.type
_entity_poly.pdbx_seq_one_letter_code
_entity_poly.pdbx_strand_id
1 'polypeptide(L)'
;GAGETACLSFITGVCGSREEAVKIAGELNVSYRIDDILEKFRLQKNLELKYLEITGPQLNAFQELISPVFYSSRVYRGPDENIRRNFMNQSFLWKFGVSGDHPILLLTVRSIEEERIVRDGLKAYEYLRMNHVMVDLIILIDSRHGYLQEVDEFINDMTSSLRIYDSGNEKPSFFTLHTYEMKPAEIDLLYTAARVVFSGKTGIYFTKEKENPHELLEKY
;
A
#
# COMPACT_ATOMS: atom_id res chain seq x y z
N GLY A 1 20.44 -34.05 -25.84
CA GLY A 1 19.89 -35.38 -26.13
C GLY A 1 18.37 -35.35 -26.13
N ALA A 2 17.70 -36.29 -26.82
CA ALA A 2 16.25 -36.44 -26.68
C ALA A 2 15.92 -36.76 -25.21
N GLY A 3 15.15 -35.88 -24.54
CA GLY A 3 14.84 -35.98 -23.12
C GLY A 3 15.77 -35.22 -22.17
N GLU A 4 16.75 -34.45 -22.68
CA GLU A 4 17.56 -33.57 -21.83
C GLU A 4 16.88 -32.22 -21.56
N THR A 5 17.07 -31.72 -20.33
CA THR A 5 16.60 -30.40 -19.90
C THR A 5 17.75 -29.40 -19.99
N ALA A 6 17.52 -28.28 -20.67
CA ALA A 6 18.42 -27.12 -20.63
C ALA A 6 17.80 -26.02 -19.76
N CYS A 7 18.62 -25.38 -18.92
CA CYS A 7 18.21 -24.21 -18.16
C CYS A 7 18.73 -22.95 -18.87
N LEU A 8 17.86 -21.97 -19.08
CA LEU A 8 18.20 -20.67 -19.66
C LEU A 8 17.78 -19.60 -18.67
N SER A 9 18.72 -18.70 -18.34
CA SER A 9 18.46 -17.55 -17.47
C SER A 9 18.47 -16.28 -18.29
N PHE A 10 17.43 -15.47 -18.16
CA PHE A 10 17.34 -14.14 -18.75
C PHE A 10 17.43 -13.09 -17.65
N ILE A 11 18.22 -12.05 -17.88
CA ILE A 11 18.44 -10.97 -16.92
C ILE A 11 18.10 -9.66 -17.62
N THR A 12 17.20 -8.91 -17.00
CA THR A 12 16.79 -7.58 -17.46
C THR A 12 17.11 -6.57 -16.38
N GLY A 13 17.73 -5.46 -16.74
CA GLY A 13 18.09 -4.40 -15.81
C GLY A 13 18.28 -3.06 -16.51
N VAL A 14 18.36 -2.01 -15.71
CA VAL A 14 18.70 -0.66 -16.17
C VAL A 14 20.14 -0.37 -15.76
N CYS A 15 20.94 0.16 -16.68
CA CYS A 15 22.34 0.50 -16.45
C CYS A 15 22.60 1.94 -16.94
N GLY A 16 23.55 2.63 -16.33
CA GLY A 16 23.94 3.99 -16.72
C GLY A 16 24.74 4.03 -18.03
N SER A 17 25.28 2.89 -18.47
CA SER A 17 26.03 2.77 -19.73
C SER A 17 26.00 1.36 -20.30
N ARG A 18 26.41 1.22 -21.56
CA ARG A 18 26.57 -0.09 -22.22
C ARG A 18 27.70 -0.89 -21.59
N GLU A 19 28.79 -0.23 -21.24
CA GLU A 19 29.98 -0.83 -20.62
C GLU A 19 29.64 -1.48 -19.28
N GLU A 20 28.83 -0.79 -18.45
CA GLU A 20 28.31 -1.34 -17.20
C GLU A 20 27.42 -2.57 -17.43
N ALA A 21 26.51 -2.52 -18.40
CA ALA A 21 25.64 -3.65 -18.73
C ALA A 21 26.44 -4.89 -19.16
N VAL A 22 27.47 -4.71 -19.98
CA VAL A 22 28.37 -5.81 -20.40
C VAL A 22 29.16 -6.38 -19.22
N LYS A 23 29.62 -5.52 -18.30
CA LYS A 23 30.32 -5.95 -17.10
C LYS A 23 29.42 -6.83 -16.21
N ILE A 24 28.21 -6.36 -15.90
CA ILE A 24 27.24 -7.10 -15.09
C ILE A 24 26.85 -8.43 -15.77
N ALA A 25 26.62 -8.41 -17.09
CA ALA A 25 26.33 -9.62 -17.86
C ALA A 25 27.49 -10.64 -17.77
N GLY A 26 28.74 -10.18 -17.80
CA GLY A 26 29.92 -11.02 -17.60
C GLY A 26 29.99 -11.65 -16.20
N GLU A 27 29.65 -10.87 -15.15
CA GLU A 27 29.62 -11.36 -13.76
C GLU A 27 28.55 -12.44 -13.53
N LEU A 28 27.42 -12.34 -14.25
CA LEU A 28 26.24 -13.20 -14.16
C LEU A 28 26.20 -14.30 -15.23
N ASN A 29 27.25 -14.48 -16.04
CA ASN A 29 27.32 -15.51 -17.09
C ASN A 29 27.53 -16.94 -16.55
N VAL A 30 27.41 -17.14 -15.23
CA VAL A 30 27.66 -18.43 -14.58
C VAL A 30 26.45 -18.86 -13.78
N SER A 31 25.84 -19.99 -14.16
CA SER A 31 24.57 -20.47 -13.58
C SER A 31 24.59 -20.53 -12.06
N TYR A 32 25.65 -21.06 -11.43
CA TYR A 32 25.70 -21.18 -9.97
C TYR A 32 25.65 -19.83 -9.25
N ARG A 33 26.13 -18.74 -9.88
CA ARG A 33 26.08 -17.40 -9.30
C ARG A 33 24.66 -16.85 -9.31
N ILE A 34 23.91 -17.13 -10.38
CA ILE A 34 22.50 -16.75 -10.48
C ILE A 34 21.72 -17.47 -9.37
N ASP A 35 21.94 -18.78 -9.22
CA ASP A 35 21.26 -19.58 -8.20
C ASP A 35 21.57 -19.07 -6.77
N ASP A 36 22.84 -18.84 -6.44
CA ASP A 36 23.28 -18.30 -5.14
C ASP A 36 22.68 -16.91 -4.85
N ILE A 37 22.64 -16.02 -5.86
CA ILE A 37 22.03 -14.70 -5.72
C ILE A 37 20.52 -14.81 -5.47
N LEU A 38 19.81 -15.66 -6.21
CA LEU A 38 18.38 -15.87 -6.02
C LEU A 38 18.06 -16.48 -4.65
N GLU A 39 18.87 -17.43 -4.18
CA GLU A 39 18.73 -18.00 -2.83
C GLU A 39 18.95 -16.95 -1.74
N LYS A 40 19.98 -16.12 -1.86
CA LYS A 40 20.22 -15.00 -0.94
C LYS A 40 19.05 -14.03 -0.89
N PHE A 41 18.52 -13.62 -2.05
CA PHE A 41 17.36 -12.74 -2.11
C PHE A 41 16.11 -13.38 -1.50
N ARG A 42 15.87 -14.68 -1.76
CA ARG A 42 14.76 -15.41 -1.14
C ARG A 42 14.89 -15.46 0.38
N LEU A 43 16.08 -15.78 0.90
CA LEU A 43 16.33 -15.80 2.34
C LEU A 43 16.08 -14.43 2.96
N GLN A 44 16.63 -13.38 2.35
CA GLN A 44 16.44 -12.00 2.81
C GLN A 44 14.95 -11.63 2.82
N LYS A 45 14.22 -11.88 1.73
CA LYS A 45 12.79 -11.57 1.65
C LYS A 45 11.97 -12.38 2.66
N ASN A 46 12.29 -13.65 2.88
CA ASN A 46 11.62 -14.45 3.91
C ASN A 46 11.85 -13.91 5.32
N LEU A 47 13.06 -13.42 5.62
CA LEU A 47 13.36 -12.77 6.90
C LEU A 47 12.57 -11.47 7.07
N GLU A 48 12.55 -10.63 6.04
CA GLU A 48 11.76 -9.38 5.99
C GLU A 48 10.26 -9.65 6.24
N LEU A 49 9.67 -10.61 5.53
CA LEU A 49 8.25 -10.96 5.69
C LEU A 49 7.94 -11.54 7.07
N LYS A 50 8.84 -12.36 7.61
CA LYS A 50 8.69 -12.91 8.97
C LYS A 50 8.80 -11.82 10.03
N TYR A 51 9.68 -10.84 9.83
CA TYR A 51 9.83 -9.70 10.73
C TYR A 51 8.57 -8.84 10.79
N LEU A 52 7.90 -8.63 9.65
CA LEU A 52 6.61 -7.93 9.57
C LEU A 52 5.40 -8.81 9.93
N GLU A 53 5.63 -10.08 10.25
CA GLU A 53 4.59 -11.07 10.53
C GLU A 53 3.51 -11.11 9.43
N ILE A 54 3.93 -11.05 8.16
CA ILE A 54 3.03 -11.06 7.00
C ILE A 54 2.77 -12.51 6.58
N THR A 55 1.49 -12.87 6.51
CA THR A 55 1.03 -14.18 6.00
C THR A 55 1.01 -14.21 4.47
N GLY A 56 0.95 -15.40 3.87
CA GLY A 56 0.84 -15.55 2.41
C GLY A 56 -0.37 -14.80 1.79
N PRO A 57 -1.58 -14.92 2.34
CA PRO A 57 -2.74 -14.17 1.85
C PRO A 57 -2.57 -12.64 1.97
N GLN A 58 -1.97 -12.15 3.06
CA GLN A 58 -1.64 -10.73 3.22
C GLN A 58 -0.64 -10.27 2.16
N LEU A 59 0.43 -11.04 1.94
CA LEU A 59 1.44 -10.72 0.94
C LEU A 59 0.82 -10.55 -0.45
N ASN A 60 -0.05 -11.48 -0.87
CA ASN A 60 -0.73 -11.39 -2.15
C ASN A 60 -1.57 -10.11 -2.24
N ALA A 61 -2.37 -9.81 -1.21
CA ALA A 61 -3.17 -8.59 -1.17
C ALA A 61 -2.30 -7.33 -1.26
N PHE A 62 -1.19 -7.27 -0.53
CA PHE A 62 -0.31 -6.11 -0.51
C PHE A 62 0.43 -5.92 -1.83
N GLN A 63 0.86 -7.00 -2.48
CA GLN A 63 1.42 -6.95 -3.84
C GLN A 63 0.41 -6.45 -4.86
N GLU A 64 -0.86 -6.86 -4.74
CA GLU A 64 -1.93 -6.37 -5.60
C GLU A 64 -2.21 -4.87 -5.44
N LEU A 65 -1.85 -4.24 -4.31
CA LEU A 65 -1.98 -2.78 -4.12
C LEU A 65 -0.97 -1.96 -4.92
N ILE A 66 0.15 -2.55 -5.34
CA ILE A 66 1.20 -1.81 -6.06
C ILE A 66 0.67 -1.26 -7.39
N SER A 67 -0.10 -2.06 -8.13
CA SER A 67 -0.67 -1.63 -9.41
C SER A 67 -1.62 -0.41 -9.27
N PRO A 68 -2.68 -0.42 -8.43
CA PRO A 68 -3.59 0.71 -8.28
C PRO A 68 -2.96 1.96 -7.67
N VAL A 69 -1.87 1.82 -6.92
CA VAL A 69 -1.06 2.95 -6.43
C VAL A 69 -0.50 3.79 -7.59
N PHE A 70 0.00 3.15 -8.65
CA PHE A 70 0.54 3.84 -9.83
C PHE A 70 -0.52 4.08 -10.92
N TYR A 71 -1.43 3.11 -11.13
CA TYR A 71 -2.42 3.09 -12.18
C TYR A 71 -3.81 2.94 -11.59
N SER A 72 -4.50 4.06 -11.42
CA SER A 72 -5.80 4.11 -10.75
C SER A 72 -6.80 3.10 -11.32
N SER A 73 -7.45 2.35 -10.44
CA SER A 73 -8.47 1.36 -10.78
C SER A 73 -9.73 1.57 -9.91
N ARG A 74 -10.91 1.52 -10.53
CA ARG A 74 -12.20 1.81 -9.87
C ARG A 74 -12.45 0.94 -8.64
N VAL A 75 -12.04 -0.33 -8.67
CA VAL A 75 -12.26 -1.29 -7.57
C VAL A 75 -11.57 -0.85 -6.28
N TYR A 76 -10.49 -0.08 -6.37
CA TYR A 76 -9.73 0.38 -5.22
C TYR A 76 -10.11 1.81 -4.78
N ARG A 77 -11.03 2.46 -5.50
CA ARG A 77 -11.36 3.88 -5.27
C ARG A 77 -12.43 4.01 -4.21
N GLY A 78 -12.49 5.22 -3.62
CA GLY A 78 -13.58 5.59 -2.73
C GLY A 78 -14.93 5.68 -3.45
N PRO A 79 -16.02 5.94 -2.72
CA PRO A 79 -17.35 6.04 -3.33
C PRO A 79 -17.40 7.09 -4.44
N ASP A 80 -18.00 6.72 -5.59
CA ASP A 80 -18.08 7.58 -6.78
C ASP A 80 -18.71 8.95 -6.48
N GLU A 81 -19.65 9.01 -5.54
CA GLU A 81 -20.32 10.24 -5.14
C GLU A 81 -19.38 11.24 -4.43
N ASN A 82 -18.40 10.77 -3.64
CA ASN A 82 -17.38 11.67 -3.08
C ASN A 82 -16.52 12.28 -4.19
N ILE A 83 -16.16 11.46 -5.19
CA ILE A 83 -15.36 11.89 -6.34
C ILE A 83 -16.12 12.92 -7.19
N ARG A 84 -17.41 12.68 -7.43
CA ARG A 84 -18.28 13.57 -8.20
C ARG A 84 -18.51 14.92 -7.53
N ARG A 85 -18.65 14.95 -6.21
CA ARG A 85 -18.89 16.19 -5.46
C ARG A 85 -17.62 17.01 -5.23
N ASN A 86 -16.44 16.43 -5.35
CA ASN A 86 -15.21 17.15 -5.10
C ASN A 86 -15.01 18.31 -6.09
N PHE A 87 -14.81 19.50 -5.54
CA PHE A 87 -14.43 20.71 -6.28
C PHE A 87 -13.11 21.31 -5.74
N MET A 88 -12.51 20.69 -4.71
CA MET A 88 -11.23 21.12 -4.14
C MET A 88 -10.06 20.56 -4.95
N ASN A 89 -8.95 21.29 -4.94
CA ASN A 89 -7.70 20.88 -5.54
C ASN A 89 -6.72 20.32 -4.49
N GLN A 90 -5.56 19.83 -4.94
CA GLN A 90 -4.57 19.19 -4.09
C GLN A 90 -4.04 20.09 -2.95
N SER A 91 -3.92 21.41 -3.13
CA SER A 91 -3.31 22.26 -2.10
C SER A 91 -4.14 22.36 -0.82
N PHE A 92 -5.43 22.01 -0.89
CA PHE A 92 -6.29 21.90 0.29
C PHE A 92 -5.89 20.73 1.22
N LEU A 93 -5.09 19.77 0.74
CA LEU A 93 -4.51 18.72 1.58
C LEU A 93 -3.48 19.25 2.58
N TRP A 94 -2.82 20.38 2.27
CA TRP A 94 -1.73 20.93 3.09
C TRP A 94 -2.19 21.37 4.47
N LYS A 95 -3.48 21.71 4.63
CA LYS A 95 -4.06 22.03 5.94
C LYS A 95 -4.05 20.84 6.90
N PHE A 96 -3.95 19.62 6.37
CA PHE A 96 -3.80 18.37 7.10
C PHE A 96 -2.34 17.92 7.21
N GLY A 97 -1.39 18.72 6.72
CA GLY A 97 0.04 18.35 6.66
C GLY A 97 0.39 17.35 5.55
N VAL A 98 -0.56 16.97 4.70
CA VAL A 98 -0.37 16.02 3.59
C VAL A 98 0.06 16.79 2.34
N SER A 99 1.21 16.49 1.75
CA SER A 99 1.68 17.21 0.53
C SER A 99 0.87 16.85 -0.71
N GLY A 100 0.48 15.57 -0.83
CA GLY A 100 -0.16 14.98 -2.00
C GLY A 100 0.80 14.59 -3.12
N ASP A 101 2.12 14.65 -2.88
CA ASP A 101 3.14 14.25 -3.86
C ASP A 101 3.22 12.74 -4.04
N HIS A 102 2.91 12.00 -2.97
CA HIS A 102 2.84 10.54 -2.99
C HIS A 102 1.39 10.06 -3.15
N PRO A 103 1.20 8.90 -3.80
CA PRO A 103 -0.09 8.20 -3.80
C PRO A 103 -0.63 8.00 -2.39
N ILE A 104 -1.92 8.29 -2.20
CA ILE A 104 -2.58 8.18 -0.90
C ILE A 104 -3.32 6.85 -0.77
N LEU A 105 -3.04 6.14 0.32
CA LEU A 105 -3.84 5.07 0.89
C LEU A 105 -4.77 5.68 1.95
N LEU A 106 -6.08 5.52 1.80
CA LEU A 106 -7.06 6.03 2.76
C LEU A 106 -7.75 4.87 3.48
N LEU A 107 -7.50 4.76 4.77
CA LEU A 107 -8.16 3.82 5.67
C LEU A 107 -9.21 4.57 6.49
N THR A 108 -10.48 4.19 6.38
CA THR A 108 -11.52 4.70 7.28
C THR A 108 -11.75 3.76 8.46
N VAL A 109 -11.74 4.30 9.68
CA VAL A 109 -11.92 3.55 10.93
C VAL A 109 -13.08 4.15 11.72
N ARG A 110 -14.03 3.31 12.17
CA ARG A 110 -15.21 3.77 12.93
C ARG A 110 -15.22 3.36 14.39
N SER A 111 -14.55 2.28 14.72
CA SER A 111 -14.56 1.70 16.06
C SER A 111 -13.39 0.75 16.28
N ILE A 112 -13.15 0.36 17.54
CA ILE A 112 -12.03 -0.52 17.92
C ILE A 112 -12.19 -1.96 17.40
N GLU A 113 -13.41 -2.39 17.09
CA GLU A 113 -13.68 -3.71 16.50
C GLU A 113 -13.09 -3.85 15.09
N GLU A 114 -12.73 -2.74 14.45
CA GLU A 114 -12.04 -2.72 13.15
C GLU A 114 -10.52 -2.95 13.29
N GLU A 115 -10.03 -3.42 14.43
CA GLU A 115 -8.59 -3.62 14.69
C GLU A 115 -7.87 -4.37 13.58
N ARG A 116 -8.49 -5.44 13.09
CA ARG A 116 -7.89 -6.28 12.06
C ARG A 116 -7.55 -5.49 10.80
N ILE A 117 -8.46 -4.61 10.33
CA ILE A 117 -8.21 -3.85 9.10
C ILE A 117 -7.17 -2.75 9.33
N VAL A 118 -7.11 -2.18 10.54
CA VAL A 118 -6.06 -1.21 10.85
C VAL A 118 -4.70 -1.90 10.84
N ARG A 119 -4.57 -3.05 11.50
CA ARG A 119 -3.34 -3.84 11.48
C ARG A 119 -2.93 -4.24 10.07
N ASP A 120 -3.88 -4.67 9.24
CA ASP A 120 -3.61 -5.02 7.84
C ASP A 120 -3.19 -3.79 7.01
N GLY A 121 -3.81 -2.63 7.22
CA GLY A 121 -3.45 -1.37 6.56
C GLY A 121 -2.06 -0.88 6.93
N LEU A 122 -1.71 -0.97 8.22
CA LEU A 122 -0.38 -0.63 8.73
C LEU A 122 0.70 -1.56 8.14
N LYS A 123 0.45 -2.87 8.14
CA LYS A 123 1.36 -3.86 7.51
C LYS A 123 1.51 -3.65 6.01
N ALA A 124 0.44 -3.28 5.31
CA ALA A 124 0.49 -2.96 3.90
C ALA A 124 1.36 -1.72 3.64
N TYR A 125 1.21 -0.67 4.45
CA TYR A 125 2.04 0.53 4.39
C TYR A 125 3.52 0.22 4.62
N GLU A 126 3.86 -0.55 5.67
CA GLU A 126 5.24 -0.98 5.94
C GLU A 126 5.81 -1.83 4.80
N TYR A 127 5.02 -2.76 4.27
CA TYR A 127 5.41 -3.59 3.13
C TYR A 127 5.73 -2.76 1.89
N LEU A 128 4.89 -1.79 1.54
CA LEU A 128 5.11 -0.92 0.38
C LEU A 128 6.37 -0.08 0.56
N ARG A 129 6.54 0.53 1.74
CA ARG A 129 7.74 1.31 2.08
C ARG A 129 9.02 0.48 2.03
N MET A 130 9.00 -0.74 2.57
CA MET A 130 10.12 -1.68 2.54
C MET A 130 10.50 -2.08 1.10
N ASN A 131 9.54 -2.06 0.16
CA ASN A 131 9.79 -2.31 -1.26
C ASN A 131 9.93 -1.01 -2.08
N HIS A 132 10.24 0.12 -1.42
CA HIS A 132 10.47 1.43 -2.03
C HIS A 132 9.29 2.00 -2.83
N VAL A 133 8.08 1.55 -2.53
CA VAL A 133 6.85 2.15 -3.06
C VAL A 133 6.41 3.24 -2.09
N MET A 134 6.77 4.48 -2.42
CA MET A 134 6.46 5.66 -1.60
C MET A 134 4.96 5.98 -1.68
N VAL A 135 4.29 5.94 -0.53
CA VAL A 135 2.86 6.22 -0.37
C VAL A 135 2.62 6.97 0.93
N ASP A 136 1.53 7.72 0.98
CA ASP A 136 1.02 8.36 2.19
C ASP A 136 -0.13 7.51 2.75
N LEU A 137 -0.12 7.20 4.04
CA LEU A 137 -1.25 6.54 4.70
C LEU A 137 -2.07 7.55 5.50
N ILE A 138 -3.34 7.73 5.12
CA ILE A 138 -4.29 8.53 5.90
C ILE A 138 -5.26 7.59 6.61
N ILE A 139 -5.28 7.65 7.94
CA ILE A 139 -6.28 7.01 8.79
C ILE A 139 -7.34 8.05 9.11
N LEU A 140 -8.51 7.92 8.49
CA LEU A 140 -9.67 8.77 8.71
C LEU A 140 -10.58 8.16 9.78
N ILE A 141 -10.59 8.77 10.95
CA ILE A 141 -11.41 8.37 12.09
C ILE A 141 -12.80 8.97 11.95
N ASP A 142 -13.79 8.09 11.80
CA ASP A 142 -15.21 8.37 11.64
C ASP A 142 -16.01 7.72 12.78
N SER A 143 -15.68 8.09 14.01
CA SER A 143 -16.30 7.55 15.23
C SER A 143 -17.41 8.47 15.76
N ARG A 144 -18.37 7.88 16.49
CA ARG A 144 -19.39 8.68 17.19
C ARG A 144 -18.78 9.32 18.43
N HIS A 145 -19.23 10.53 18.79
CA HIS A 145 -18.71 11.36 19.87
C HIS A 145 -18.44 10.66 21.23
N GLY A 146 -19.11 9.53 21.53
CA GLY A 146 -18.88 8.76 22.77
C GLY A 146 -17.73 7.75 22.74
N TYR A 147 -17.19 7.40 21.57
CA TYR A 147 -16.15 6.38 21.39
C TYR A 147 -14.83 6.95 20.87
N LEU A 148 -14.75 8.27 20.71
CA LEU A 148 -13.62 8.92 20.05
C LEU A 148 -12.29 8.64 20.77
N GLN A 149 -12.27 8.87 22.08
CA GLN A 149 -11.06 8.69 22.89
C GLN A 149 -10.54 7.24 22.84
N GLU A 150 -11.45 6.26 22.90
CA GLU A 150 -11.09 4.84 22.83
C GLU A 150 -10.46 4.49 21.47
N VAL A 151 -11.04 5.00 20.38
CA VAL A 151 -10.48 4.80 19.03
C VAL A 151 -9.13 5.49 18.89
N ASP A 152 -8.94 6.67 19.48
CA ASP A 152 -7.68 7.40 19.41
C ASP A 152 -6.56 6.71 20.17
N GLU A 153 -6.82 6.29 21.41
CA GLU A 153 -5.87 5.49 22.19
C GLU A 153 -5.50 4.21 21.42
N PHE A 154 -6.49 3.55 20.84
CA PHE A 154 -6.30 2.36 20.03
C PHE A 154 -5.43 2.59 18.77
N ILE A 155 -5.70 3.64 17.99
CA ILE A 155 -4.89 3.99 16.81
C ILE A 155 -3.48 4.42 17.22
N ASN A 156 -3.35 5.19 18.30
CA ASN A 156 -2.04 5.62 18.82
C ASN A 156 -1.21 4.42 19.28
N ASP A 157 -1.81 3.47 19.99
CA ASP A 157 -1.10 2.26 20.43
C ASP A 157 -0.60 1.44 19.24
N MET A 158 -1.45 1.20 18.24
CA MET A 158 -1.02 0.47 17.04
C MET A 158 0.03 1.21 16.23
N THR A 159 -0.11 2.52 16.06
CA THR A 159 0.83 3.33 15.26
C THR A 159 2.16 3.53 15.98
N SER A 160 2.19 3.55 17.32
CA SER A 160 3.42 3.62 18.11
C SER A 160 4.35 2.42 17.90
N SER A 161 3.77 1.28 17.50
CA SER A 161 4.50 0.04 17.22
C SER A 161 5.07 -0.04 15.81
N LEU A 162 4.69 0.91 14.93
CA LEU A 162 5.16 0.93 13.54
C LEU A 162 6.66 1.11 13.50
N ARG A 163 7.31 0.19 12.81
CA ARG A 163 8.75 0.24 12.56
C ARG A 163 8.91 0.81 11.17
N ILE A 164 8.64 2.11 11.06
CA ILE A 164 8.79 2.83 9.80
C ILE A 164 10.25 2.67 9.39
N TYR A 165 10.48 1.91 8.31
CA TYR A 165 11.79 1.73 7.71
C TYR A 165 12.28 3.11 7.25
N ASP A 166 13.03 3.74 8.14
CA ASP A 166 13.63 5.06 7.95
C ASP A 166 14.92 4.86 7.16
N SER A 167 14.82 4.95 5.84
CA SER A 167 15.98 5.05 4.96
C SER A 167 16.57 6.47 4.91
N GLY A 168 16.07 7.41 5.73
CA GLY A 168 16.74 8.66 6.04
C GLY A 168 15.78 9.83 6.23
N ASN A 169 15.73 10.40 7.44
CA ASN A 169 15.25 11.75 7.83
C ASN A 169 13.91 12.26 7.27
N GLU A 170 13.21 11.51 6.43
CA GLU A 170 11.89 11.84 5.92
C GLU A 170 10.88 11.49 6.99
N LYS A 171 10.11 12.50 7.40
CA LYS A 171 9.06 12.34 8.40
C LYS A 171 8.15 11.17 8.00
N PRO A 172 7.62 10.41 8.99
CA PRO A 172 6.57 9.45 8.74
C PRO A 172 5.46 10.03 7.85
N SER A 173 5.22 9.42 6.69
CA SER A 173 4.15 9.86 5.79
C SER A 173 2.85 9.13 6.12
N PHE A 174 2.47 9.16 7.40
CA PHE A 174 1.17 8.69 7.84
C PHE A 174 0.48 9.76 8.69
N PHE A 175 -0.84 9.83 8.58
CA PHE A 175 -1.65 10.91 9.14
C PHE A 175 -2.90 10.32 9.76
N THR A 176 -3.21 10.73 10.99
CA THR A 176 -4.48 10.41 11.64
C THR A 176 -5.34 11.67 11.62
N LEU A 177 -6.52 11.57 11.01
CA LEU A 177 -7.43 12.71 10.84
C LEU A 177 -8.84 12.34 11.27
N HIS A 178 -9.60 13.33 11.75
CA HIS A 178 -10.96 13.13 12.25
C HIS A 178 -12.02 13.75 11.35
N THR A 179 -13.10 13.01 11.07
CA THR A 179 -14.19 13.54 10.25
C THR A 179 -14.93 14.72 10.90
N TYR A 180 -15.00 14.78 12.24
CA TYR A 180 -15.69 15.86 12.95
C TYR A 180 -14.97 17.21 12.88
N GLU A 181 -13.68 17.22 12.54
CA GLU A 181 -12.87 18.44 12.34
C GLU A 181 -12.89 18.92 10.89
N MET A 182 -13.62 18.22 10.02
CA MET A 182 -13.62 18.45 8.58
C MET A 182 -14.97 18.92 8.07
N LYS A 183 -14.91 19.71 6.99
CA LYS A 183 -16.07 20.01 6.15
C LYS A 183 -16.33 18.84 5.20
N PRO A 184 -17.59 18.60 4.78
CA PRO A 184 -17.90 17.53 3.82
C PRO A 184 -17.07 17.57 2.53
N ALA A 185 -16.81 18.77 1.98
CA ALA A 185 -15.99 18.95 0.79
C ALA A 185 -14.53 18.50 0.98
N GLU A 186 -14.01 18.53 2.21
CA GLU A 186 -12.64 18.11 2.52
C GLU A 186 -12.56 16.59 2.64
N ILE A 187 -13.63 15.95 3.13
CA ILE A 187 -13.78 14.50 3.09
C ILE A 187 -13.87 14.03 1.63
N ASP A 188 -14.67 14.70 0.80
CA ASP A 188 -14.78 14.44 -0.63
C ASP A 188 -13.40 14.54 -1.32
N LEU A 189 -12.58 15.53 -0.96
CA LEU A 189 -11.20 15.66 -1.43
C LEU A 189 -10.33 14.46 -1.05
N LEU A 190 -10.36 14.00 0.22
CA LEU A 190 -9.55 12.86 0.67
C LEU A 190 -9.87 11.59 -0.14
N TYR A 191 -11.16 11.27 -0.29
CA TYR A 191 -11.58 10.13 -1.12
C TYR A 191 -11.21 10.32 -2.61
N THR A 192 -11.22 11.55 -3.10
CA THR A 192 -10.86 11.87 -4.49
C THR A 192 -9.36 11.76 -4.75
N ALA A 193 -8.52 12.18 -3.81
CA ALA A 193 -7.07 12.12 -3.92
C ALA A 193 -6.53 10.70 -3.69
N ALA A 194 -7.21 9.90 -2.86
CA ALA A 194 -6.83 8.53 -2.57
C ALA A 194 -6.81 7.63 -3.82
N ARG A 195 -5.72 6.88 -3.97
CA ARG A 195 -5.55 5.84 -5.01
C ARG A 195 -6.16 4.51 -4.57
N VAL A 196 -6.06 4.23 -3.28
CA VAL A 196 -6.63 3.04 -2.65
C VAL A 196 -7.41 3.48 -1.42
N VAL A 197 -8.65 3.02 -1.30
CA VAL A 197 -9.55 3.28 -0.19
C VAL A 197 -10.01 1.96 0.40
N PHE A 198 -9.88 1.81 1.71
CA PHE A 198 -10.35 0.62 2.41
C PHE A 198 -10.91 0.97 3.80
N SER A 199 -11.72 0.06 4.33
CA SER A 199 -12.41 0.21 5.60
C SER A 199 -12.71 -1.15 6.21
N GLY A 200 -13.24 -1.21 7.43
CA GLY A 200 -13.69 -2.48 8.03
C GLY A 200 -14.71 -3.24 7.18
N LYS A 201 -15.45 -2.56 6.28
CA LYS A 201 -16.44 -3.18 5.39
C LYS A 201 -15.85 -3.77 4.11
N THR A 202 -14.96 -3.02 3.45
CA THR A 202 -14.36 -3.43 2.17
C THR A 202 -13.15 -4.32 2.37
N GLY A 203 -12.45 -4.17 3.51
CA GLY A 203 -11.17 -4.79 3.76
C GLY A 203 -10.09 -4.32 2.78
N ILE A 204 -8.95 -5.01 2.80
CA ILE A 204 -7.79 -4.77 1.92
C ILE A 204 -7.61 -5.90 0.87
N TYR A 205 -8.45 -6.93 0.94
CA TYR A 205 -8.40 -8.13 0.09
C TYR A 205 -9.44 -8.03 -1.03
N PHE A 206 -9.16 -7.20 -2.04
CA PHE A 206 -10.06 -6.90 -3.15
C PHE A 206 -10.31 -8.07 -4.12
N THR A 207 -9.73 -9.24 -3.87
CA THR A 207 -9.71 -10.40 -4.76
C THR A 207 -11.11 -10.95 -5.07
N LYS A 208 -12.07 -10.82 -4.15
CA LYS A 208 -13.48 -11.24 -4.38
C LYS A 208 -14.28 -10.29 -5.25
N GLU A 209 -13.92 -8.99 -5.29
CA GLU A 209 -14.64 -7.99 -6.07
C GLU A 209 -14.19 -7.97 -7.54
N LYS A 210 -13.00 -8.51 -7.84
CA LYS A 210 -12.48 -8.68 -9.20
C LYS A 210 -13.15 -9.79 -10.01
N GLU A 211 -13.66 -10.83 -9.34
CA GLU A 211 -14.22 -12.02 -9.98
C GLU A 211 -15.67 -11.83 -10.50
N ASN A 212 -16.37 -10.78 -10.05
CA ASN A 212 -17.75 -10.54 -10.45
C ASN A 212 -18.05 -9.07 -10.85
N PRO A 213 -17.42 -8.55 -11.92
CA PRO A 213 -17.60 -7.16 -12.35
C PRO A 213 -19.04 -6.83 -12.79
N HIS A 214 -19.87 -7.84 -13.08
CA HIS A 214 -21.26 -7.65 -13.52
C HIS A 214 -22.25 -7.41 -12.37
N GLU A 215 -22.01 -7.93 -11.16
CA GLU A 215 -22.86 -7.63 -10.00
C GLU A 215 -22.72 -6.17 -9.50
N LEU A 216 -21.64 -5.50 -9.87
CA LEU A 216 -21.43 -4.06 -9.59
C LEU A 216 -22.33 -3.14 -10.42
N LEU A 217 -22.91 -3.63 -11.52
CA LEU A 217 -23.84 -2.88 -12.36
C LEU A 217 -25.29 -2.98 -11.89
N GLU A 218 -25.64 -4.00 -11.10
CA GLU A 218 -27.02 -4.25 -10.67
C GLU A 218 -27.33 -3.73 -9.25
N LYS A 219 -26.34 -3.23 -8.51
CA LYS A 219 -26.52 -2.67 -7.16
C LYS A 219 -26.52 -1.13 -7.08
N TYR A 220 -26.55 -0.46 -8.24
CA TYR A 220 -26.73 1.00 -8.33
C TYR A 220 -27.86 1.34 -9.30
#